data_AF-A0A3C2BU07-F1
#
_entry.id   AF-A0A3C2BU07-F1
#
_cell.length_a   1.000
_cell.length_b   1.000
_cell.length_c   1.000
_cell.angle_alpha   90.00
_cell.angle_beta   90.00
_cell.angle_gamma   90.00
#
_symmetry.space_group_name_H-M   'P 1'
#
loop_
_entity.id
_entity.type
_entity.pdbx_description
1 polymer ?
#
loop_
_entity_poly.entity_id
_entity_poly.type
_entity_poly.pdbx_seq_one_letter_code
_entity_poly.pdbx_strand_id
1 'polypeptide(L)'
;EKVTASGAKVLWVTDPMHGNTVTSPNGYKTRNFDDVIDEVRGFFEVHHALGTVPGGLHVEMTGDDVAECLGGADPVDQEAFLDKYESVCDPRLNHMQSLEMAFLVAGALTKH
;
A
#
# COMPACT_ATOMS: atom_id res chain seq x y z
N GLU A 1 -13.35 8.72 -15.49
CA GLU A 1 -14.38 9.32 -16.38
C GLU A 1 -13.80 10.17 -17.53
N LYS A 2 -13.17 11.33 -17.27
CA LYS A 2 -12.65 12.19 -18.37
C LYS A 2 -11.64 11.51 -19.31
N VAL A 3 -10.71 10.73 -18.75
CA VAL A 3 -9.75 9.93 -19.53
C VAL A 3 -10.46 8.85 -20.34
N THR A 4 -11.51 8.22 -19.79
CA THR A 4 -12.35 7.28 -20.53
C THR A 4 -13.06 7.98 -21.69
N ALA A 5 -13.64 9.15 -21.43
CA ALA A 5 -14.37 9.95 -22.42
C ALA A 5 -13.48 10.47 -23.55
N SER A 6 -12.17 10.68 -23.31
CA SER A 6 -11.23 11.05 -24.37
C SER A 6 -10.86 9.89 -25.32
N GLY A 7 -11.29 8.66 -25.01
CA GLY A 7 -10.99 7.47 -25.80
C GLY A 7 -9.60 6.87 -25.54
N ALA A 8 -8.81 7.44 -24.63
CA ALA A 8 -7.50 6.92 -24.27
C ALA A 8 -7.62 5.53 -23.60
N LYS A 9 -6.73 4.61 -23.99
CA LYS A 9 -6.60 3.28 -23.37
C LYS A 9 -5.36 3.28 -22.48
N VAL A 10 -5.58 3.48 -21.18
CA VAL A 10 -4.51 3.57 -20.17
C VAL A 10 -4.57 2.38 -19.22
N LEU A 11 -3.43 2.10 -18.58
CA LEU A 11 -3.37 1.23 -17.41
C LEU A 11 -3.52 2.09 -16.16
N TRP A 12 -4.56 1.84 -15.36
CA TRP A 12 -4.72 2.48 -14.06
C TRP A 12 -3.93 1.72 -13.01
N VAL A 13 -3.08 2.43 -12.29
CA VAL A 13 -2.25 1.87 -11.22
C VAL A 13 -2.42 2.74 -9.98
N THR A 14 -2.62 2.12 -8.82
CA THR A 14 -2.55 2.81 -7.52
C THR A 14 -1.14 2.67 -6.94
N ASP A 15 -0.65 3.76 -6.38
CA ASP A 15 0.54 3.82 -5.55
C ASP A 15 0.07 4.19 -4.14
N PRO A 16 -0.28 3.19 -3.30
CA PRO A 16 -0.83 3.44 -1.98
C PRO A 16 0.25 3.83 -0.96
N MET A 17 1.48 4.13 -1.40
CA MET A 17 2.61 4.34 -0.51
C MET A 17 2.87 5.83 -0.29
N HIS A 18 3.12 6.57 -1.37
CA HIS A 18 3.64 7.94 -1.27
C HIS A 18 2.60 8.96 -0.78
N GLY A 19 1.30 8.67 -0.92
CA GLY A 19 0.22 9.48 -0.37
C GLY A 19 0.02 9.34 1.14
N ASN A 20 0.54 8.26 1.75
CA ASN A 20 0.21 7.84 3.11
C ASN A 20 1.39 7.97 4.10
N THR A 21 2.45 8.68 3.73
CA THR A 21 3.62 8.88 4.60
C THR A 21 3.31 9.91 5.69
N VAL A 22 3.57 9.53 6.95
CA VAL A 22 3.48 10.38 8.13
C VAL A 22 4.79 10.36 8.92
N THR A 23 4.98 11.33 9.82
CA THR A 23 6.11 11.31 10.77
C THR A 23 5.61 10.83 12.13
N SER A 24 6.21 9.77 12.65
CA SER A 24 5.90 9.20 13.95
C SER A 24 6.40 10.10 15.11
N PRO A 25 5.85 9.96 16.34
CA PRO A 25 6.33 10.69 17.52
C PRO A 25 7.84 10.63 17.83
N ASN A 26 8.54 9.57 17.39
CA ASN A 26 9.98 9.34 17.60
C ASN A 26 10.81 9.82 16.40
N GLY A 27 10.19 10.54 15.45
CA GLY A 27 10.86 11.25 14.37
C GLY A 27 11.08 10.45 13.09
N TYR A 28 10.65 9.19 13.04
CA TYR A 28 10.77 8.36 11.85
C TYR A 28 9.64 8.67 10.87
N LYS A 29 9.95 8.69 9.58
CA LYS A 29 8.89 8.56 8.57
C LYS A 29 8.31 7.16 8.66
N THR A 30 7.00 7.03 8.57
CA THR A 30 6.33 5.72 8.55
C THR A 30 5.05 5.81 7.73
N ARG A 31 4.43 4.67 7.49
CA ARG A 31 3.10 4.53 6.89
C ARG A 31 2.32 3.56 7.76
N ASN A 32 1.04 3.83 7.97
CA ASN A 32 0.17 2.86 8.63
C ASN A 32 -0.32 1.86 7.58
N PHE A 33 -0.09 0.58 7.80
CA PHE A 33 -0.50 -0.48 6.88
C PHE A 33 -1.99 -0.44 6.57
N ASP A 34 -2.84 -0.10 7.55
CA ASP A 34 -4.28 -0.02 7.34
C ASP A 34 -4.66 1.11 6.36
N ASP A 35 -3.99 2.26 6.42
CA ASP A 35 -4.23 3.39 5.51
C ASP A 35 -3.77 3.05 4.09
N VAL A 36 -2.62 2.36 3.95
CA VAL A 36 -2.14 1.84 2.66
C VAL A 36 -3.17 0.86 2.05
N ILE A 37 -3.71 -0.06 2.85
CA ILE A 37 -4.72 -1.02 2.39
C ILE A 37 -6.06 -0.34 2.11
N ASP A 38 -6.43 0.70 2.84
CA ASP A 38 -7.65 1.47 2.59
C ASP A 38 -7.61 2.15 1.22
N GLU A 39 -6.49 2.75 0.83
CA GLU A 39 -6.32 3.31 -0.52
C GLU A 39 -6.46 2.24 -1.60
N VAL A 40 -5.86 1.05 -1.40
CA VAL A 40 -6.03 -0.09 -2.31
C VAL A 40 -7.50 -0.47 -2.42
N ARG A 41 -8.23 -0.57 -1.30
CA ARG A 41 -9.67 -0.88 -1.31
C ARG A 41 -10.47 0.17 -2.08
N GLY A 42 -10.24 1.44 -1.78
CA GLY A 42 -10.89 2.56 -2.47
C GLY A 42 -10.62 2.57 -3.97
N PHE A 43 -9.39 2.24 -4.39
CA PHE A 43 -9.03 2.10 -5.81
C PHE A 43 -9.87 1.03 -6.51
N PHE A 44 -10.02 -0.15 -5.90
CA PHE A 44 -10.89 -1.21 -6.43
C PHE A 44 -12.37 -0.79 -6.44
N GLU A 45 -12.86 -0.17 -5.38
CA GLU A 45 -14.24 0.31 -5.28
C GLU A 45 -14.60 1.30 -6.39
N VAL A 46 -13.73 2.28 -6.64
CA VAL A 46 -13.92 3.25 -7.74
C VAL A 46 -13.94 2.54 -9.09
N HIS A 47 -13.03 1.59 -9.33
CA HIS A 47 -12.97 0.85 -10.58
C HIS A 47 -14.22 -0.02 -10.81
N HIS A 48 -14.68 -0.72 -9.77
CA HIS A 48 -15.92 -1.51 -9.82
C HIS A 48 -17.14 -0.63 -10.07
N ALA A 49 -17.28 0.48 -9.34
CA ALA A 49 -18.40 1.41 -9.49
C ALA A 49 -18.47 2.02 -10.90
N LEU A 50 -17.32 2.29 -11.53
CA LEU A 50 -17.24 2.88 -12.87
C LEU A 50 -17.17 1.83 -14.01
N GLY A 51 -17.18 0.53 -13.70
CA GLY A 51 -17.03 -0.53 -14.69
C GLY A 51 -15.70 -0.48 -15.44
N THR A 52 -14.64 -0.02 -14.77
CA THR A 52 -13.27 0.08 -15.32
C THR A 52 -12.35 -0.95 -14.68
N VAL A 53 -11.18 -1.19 -15.27
CA VAL A 53 -10.27 -2.24 -14.83
C VAL A 53 -9.23 -1.68 -13.84
N PRO A 54 -9.12 -2.21 -12.60
CA PRO A 54 -8.02 -1.91 -11.70
C PRO A 54 -6.75 -2.60 -12.22
N GLY A 55 -5.88 -1.83 -12.88
CA GLY A 55 -4.82 -2.37 -13.73
C GLY A 55 -3.56 -2.85 -13.00
N GLY A 56 -3.29 -2.34 -11.81
CA GLY A 56 -2.13 -2.78 -11.02
C GLY A 56 -1.88 -1.95 -9.77
N LEU A 57 -0.89 -2.38 -9.01
CA LEU A 57 -0.38 -1.70 -7.82
C LEU A 57 1.10 -1.38 -8.02
N HIS A 58 1.56 -0.28 -7.44
CA HIS A 58 2.97 0.10 -7.33
C HIS A 58 3.31 0.26 -5.84
N VAL A 59 4.21 -0.56 -5.31
CA VAL A 59 4.50 -0.59 -3.87
C VAL A 59 5.99 -0.62 -3.58
N GLU A 60 6.38 -0.03 -2.46
CA GLU A 60 7.74 -0.09 -1.93
C GLU A 60 7.83 -1.18 -0.88
N MET A 61 8.65 -2.19 -1.13
CA MET A 61 8.77 -3.36 -0.25
C MET A 61 10.20 -3.87 -0.18
N THR A 62 10.49 -4.66 0.85
CA THR A 62 11.68 -5.50 0.94
C THR A 62 11.34 -6.90 1.43
N GLY A 63 12.19 -7.88 1.11
CA GLY A 63 12.06 -9.25 1.61
C GLY A 63 12.59 -9.44 3.03
N ASP A 64 13.13 -8.38 3.64
CA ASP A 64 13.74 -8.40 4.96
C ASP A 64 12.72 -8.18 6.10
N ASP A 65 13.11 -8.53 7.32
CA ASP A 65 12.31 -8.38 8.54
C ASP A 65 12.44 -6.99 9.16
N VAL A 66 12.24 -5.95 8.33
CA VAL A 66 12.34 -4.55 8.75
C VAL A 66 11.10 -4.09 9.50
N ALA A 67 11.28 -3.05 10.33
CA ALA A 67 10.23 -2.30 10.99
C ALA A 67 10.25 -0.87 10.45
N GLU A 68 9.48 -0.64 9.39
CA GLU A 68 9.43 0.65 8.68
C GLU A 68 8.00 1.19 8.54
N CYS A 69 7.02 0.30 8.28
CA CYS A 69 5.59 0.61 8.29
C CYS A 69 4.90 0.04 9.54
N LEU A 70 4.00 0.79 10.16
CA LEU A 70 3.22 0.39 11.33
C LEU A 70 2.14 -0.64 10.96
N GLY A 71 1.74 -1.46 11.93
CA GLY A 71 0.61 -2.39 11.79
C GLY A 71 0.92 -3.62 10.94
N GLY A 72 -0.11 -4.16 10.28
CA GLY A 72 -0.10 -5.49 9.67
C GLY A 72 -0.58 -6.59 10.62
N ALA A 73 -0.74 -7.80 10.10
CA ALA A 73 -1.23 -8.96 10.84
C ALA A 73 -0.29 -9.41 11.96
N ASP A 74 1.01 -9.18 11.79
CA ASP A 74 2.00 -9.19 12.88
C ASP A 74 2.36 -7.73 13.18
N PRO A 75 1.72 -7.11 14.20
CA PRO A 75 1.76 -5.66 14.36
C PRO A 75 3.18 -5.13 14.59
N VAL A 76 3.59 -4.21 13.73
CA VAL A 76 4.80 -3.43 13.94
C VAL A 76 4.46 -2.17 14.72
N ASP A 77 5.01 -2.08 15.94
CA ASP A 77 4.94 -0.89 16.78
C ASP A 77 6.11 0.05 16.53
N GLN A 78 5.92 1.31 16.92
CA GLN A 78 6.86 2.40 16.66
C GLN A 78 8.22 2.20 17.34
N GLU A 79 8.28 1.49 18.47
CA GLU A 79 9.49 1.17 19.20
C GLU A 79 10.45 0.29 18.37
N ALA A 80 9.91 -0.58 17.50
CA ALA A 80 10.70 -1.47 16.67
C ALA A 80 11.57 -0.72 15.63
N PHE A 81 11.24 0.54 15.34
CA PHE A 81 12.00 1.37 14.40
C PHE A 81 13.44 1.64 14.87
N LEU A 82 13.69 1.58 16.19
CA LEU A 82 15.02 1.82 16.73
C LEU A 82 16.01 0.71 16.37
N ASP A 83 15.51 -0.51 16.18
CA ASP A 83 16.34 -1.70 15.97
C ASP A 83 16.34 -2.17 14.50
N LYS A 84 15.23 -1.94 13.77
CA LYS A 84 14.96 -2.59 12.48
C LYS A 84 14.53 -1.64 11.36
N TYR A 85 14.76 -0.34 11.51
CA TYR A 85 14.50 0.62 10.45
C TYR A 85 15.77 0.79 9.59
N GLU A 86 15.72 0.34 8.33
CA GLU A 86 16.92 0.26 7.48
C GLU A 86 16.87 1.18 6.25
N SER A 87 15.67 1.59 5.83
CA SER A 87 15.51 2.44 4.66
C SER A 87 16.17 3.81 4.83
N VAL A 88 16.84 4.24 3.77
CA VAL A 88 17.51 5.56 3.67
C VAL A 88 16.59 6.65 3.13
N CYS A 89 15.39 6.31 2.67
CA CYS A 89 14.46 7.23 2.03
C CYS A 89 13.08 7.13 2.67
N ASP A 90 12.19 6.30 2.12
CA ASP A 90 10.83 6.13 2.58
C ASP A 90 10.61 4.72 3.17
N PRO A 91 9.68 4.58 4.12
CA PRO A 91 9.42 3.33 4.84
C PRO A 91 8.82 2.26 3.92
N ARG A 92 9.44 1.09 3.82
CA ARG A 92 9.00 -0.02 2.96
C ARG A 92 8.10 -0.99 3.72
N LEU A 93 7.27 -1.73 3.00
CA LEU A 93 6.61 -2.90 3.57
C LEU A 93 7.64 -4.00 3.81
N ASN A 94 7.56 -4.67 4.96
CA ASN A 94 8.34 -5.87 5.21
C ASN A 94 7.73 -7.09 4.50
N HIS A 95 8.38 -8.25 4.60
CA HIS A 95 7.94 -9.45 3.90
C HIS A 95 6.52 -9.91 4.30
N MET A 96 6.16 -9.83 5.60
CA MET A 96 4.84 -10.23 6.09
C MET A 96 3.74 -9.30 5.59
N GLN A 97 3.94 -7.99 5.73
CA GLN A 97 3.02 -6.96 5.22
C GLN A 97 2.84 -7.09 3.70
N SER A 98 3.92 -7.38 2.97
CA SER A 98 3.88 -7.58 1.51
C SER A 98 3.03 -8.80 1.13
N LEU A 99 3.18 -9.92 1.84
CA LEU A 99 2.37 -11.13 1.61
C LEU A 99 0.91 -10.92 1.98
N GLU A 100 0.65 -10.24 3.10
CA GLU A 100 -0.70 -9.90 3.53
C GLU A 100 -1.43 -9.04 2.49
N MET A 101 -0.78 -7.99 2.01
CA MET A 101 -1.31 -7.16 0.92
C MET A 101 -1.63 -8.02 -0.32
N ALA A 102 -0.72 -8.92 -0.71
CA ALA A 102 -0.94 -9.79 -1.86
C ALA A 102 -2.20 -10.65 -1.72
N PHE A 103 -2.47 -11.20 -0.53
CA PHE A 103 -3.69 -11.97 -0.27
C PHE A 103 -4.95 -11.09 -0.30
N LEU A 104 -4.89 -9.89 0.28
CA LEU A 104 -6.02 -8.95 0.26
C LEU A 104 -6.37 -8.52 -1.17
N VAL A 105 -5.36 -8.22 -1.99
CA VAL A 105 -5.51 -7.87 -3.41
C VAL A 105 -6.04 -9.04 -4.23
N ALA A 106 -5.54 -10.26 -4.01
CA ALA A 106 -6.07 -11.46 -4.65
C ALA A 106 -7.55 -11.68 -4.30
N GLY A 107 -7.93 -11.43 -3.05
CA GLY A 107 -9.34 -11.44 -2.62
C GLY A 107 -10.17 -10.36 -3.31
N ALA A 108 -9.64 -9.15 -3.51
CA ALA A 108 -10.33 -8.07 -4.21
C ALA A 108 -10.55 -8.39 -5.71
N LEU A 109 -9.55 -9.00 -6.37
CA LEU A 109 -9.62 -9.38 -7.79
C LEU A 109 -10.62 -10.50 -8.09
N THR A 110 -10.91 -11.35 -7.10
CA THR A 110 -11.81 -12.52 -7.26
C THR A 110 -13.25 -12.25 -6.81
N LYS A 111 -13.51 -11.10 -6.18
CA LYS A 111 -14.87 -10.65 -5.85
C LYS A 111 -15.55 -10.14 -7.12
N HIS A 112 -16.48 -10.95 -7.62
CA HIS A 112 -17.43 -10.60 -8.69
C HIS A 112 -18.74 -10.07 -8.12
#